data_AF-A0A8T7MP87-F1
#
_entry.id   AF-A0A8T7MP87-F1
#
_cell.length_a   1.000
_cell.length_b   1.000
_cell.length_c   1.000
_cell.angle_alpha   90.00
_cell.angle_beta   90.00
_cell.angle_gamma   90.00
#
_symmetry.space_group_name_H-M   'P 1'
#
loop_
_entity.id
_entity.type
_entity.pdbx_description
1 polymer ?
#
loop_
_entity_poly.entity_id
_entity_poly.type
_entity_poly.pdbx_seq_one_letter_code
_entity_poly.pdbx_strand_id
1 'polypeptide(L)'
;MTPEDHQPPTTTPIDPLTIGQLITLSEAAKLSGLGHNRLRRISEEGRLRARKSGNTWLTTLASVEEYKNSRHRGSRTDLGK
;
A
#
# COMPACT_ATOMS: atom_id res chain seq x y z
N MET A 1 -17.17 7.23 -38.84
CA MET A 1 -15.89 7.75 -38.30
C MET A 1 -15.98 7.65 -36.79
N THR A 2 -14.91 7.15 -36.19
CA THR A 2 -14.76 6.42 -34.92
C THR A 2 -15.69 6.86 -33.77
N PRO A 3 -16.44 5.94 -33.12
CA PRO A 3 -16.77 6.14 -31.72
C PRO A 3 -15.45 5.97 -30.98
N GLU A 4 -14.82 7.09 -30.61
CA GLU A 4 -13.74 7.06 -29.66
C GLU A 4 -14.31 6.52 -28.35
N ASP A 5 -14.05 5.22 -28.14
CA ASP A 5 -13.99 4.54 -26.86
C ASP A 5 -12.97 5.26 -25.95
N HIS A 6 -13.28 6.49 -25.56
CA HIS A 6 -12.65 7.13 -24.41
C HIS A 6 -13.30 6.53 -23.17
N GLN A 7 -13.05 5.25 -22.92
CA GLN A 7 -12.92 4.83 -21.54
C GLN A 7 -11.82 5.73 -20.96
N PRO A 8 -12.10 6.68 -20.03
CA PRO A 8 -11.02 7.23 -19.23
C PRO A 8 -10.27 6.02 -18.67
N PRO A 9 -8.92 5.98 -18.66
CA PRO A 9 -8.21 4.80 -18.18
C PRO A 9 -8.84 4.48 -16.85
N THR A 10 -9.54 3.33 -16.80
CA THR A 10 -10.42 2.97 -15.71
C THR A 10 -9.52 3.07 -14.51
N THR A 11 -9.63 4.18 -13.78
CA THR A 11 -9.00 4.32 -12.48
C THR A 11 -9.99 3.57 -11.62
N THR A 12 -10.07 2.26 -11.87
CA THR A 12 -10.48 1.27 -10.91
C THR A 12 -9.74 1.71 -9.67
N PRO A 13 -10.44 2.11 -8.59
CA PRO A 13 -9.76 2.32 -7.33
C PRO A 13 -8.98 1.03 -7.11
N ILE A 14 -7.68 1.10 -7.33
CA ILE A 14 -6.83 -0.06 -7.47
C ILE A 14 -6.85 -0.61 -6.06
N ASP A 15 -7.70 -1.59 -5.79
CA ASP A 15 -7.65 -2.32 -4.55
C ASP A 15 -6.19 -2.69 -4.40
N PRO A 16 -5.47 -2.12 -3.43
CA PRO A 16 -4.02 -2.22 -3.42
C PRO A 16 -3.58 -3.66 -3.18
N LEU A 17 -4.52 -4.58 -2.95
CA LEU A 17 -4.39 -6.02 -2.83
C LEU A 17 -4.79 -6.76 -4.12
N THR A 18 -4.76 -6.13 -5.29
CA THR A 18 -4.95 -6.80 -6.58
C THR A 18 -3.92 -7.95 -6.66
N ILE A 19 -4.43 -9.17 -6.80
CA ILE A 19 -3.73 -10.44 -6.52
C ILE A 19 -2.40 -10.62 -7.30
N GLY A 20 -2.13 -9.81 -8.32
CA GLY A 20 -0.87 -9.77 -9.07
C GLY A 20 0.26 -8.91 -8.48
N GLN A 21 0.07 -8.20 -7.36
CA GLN A 21 1.10 -7.33 -6.75
C GLN A 21 1.40 -7.68 -5.28
N LEU A 22 0.88 -8.80 -4.79
CA LEU A 22 1.18 -9.31 -3.46
C LEU A 22 2.63 -9.77 -3.39
N ILE A 23 3.43 -9.01 -2.65
CA ILE A 23 4.83 -9.29 -2.37
C ILE A 23 5.01 -9.68 -0.90
N THR A 24 6.04 -10.46 -0.62
CA THR A 24 6.39 -10.78 0.77
C THR A 24 6.88 -9.54 1.50
N LEU A 25 6.80 -9.55 2.83
CA LEU A 25 7.39 -8.48 3.64
C LEU A 25 8.88 -8.28 3.33
N SER A 26 9.62 -9.34 3.01
CA SER A 26 11.05 -9.27 2.68
C SER A 26 11.29 -8.53 1.37
N GLU A 27 10.46 -8.76 0.36
CA GLU A 27 10.55 -8.02 -0.90
C GLU A 27 10.11 -6.57 -0.72
N ALA A 28 9.00 -6.34 0.00
CA ALA A 28 8.51 -5.01 0.32
C ALA A 28 9.55 -4.19 1.09
N ALA A 29 10.33 -4.83 1.97
CA ALA A 29 11.43 -4.20 2.70
C ALA A 29 12.51 -3.68 1.76
N LYS A 30 12.94 -4.51 0.79
CA LYS A 30 13.95 -4.12 -0.21
C LYS A 30 13.45 -2.99 -1.11
N LEU A 31 12.21 -3.09 -1.60
CA LEU A 31 11.63 -2.12 -2.53
C LEU A 31 11.33 -0.76 -1.85
N SER A 32 10.84 -0.79 -0.61
CA SER A 32 10.45 0.44 0.10
C SER A 32 11.58 1.09 0.91
N GLY A 33 12.68 0.37 1.11
CA GLY A 33 13.77 0.74 2.02
C GLY A 33 13.39 0.66 3.51
N LEU A 34 12.30 -0.04 3.84
CA LEU A 34 11.85 -0.22 5.23
C LEU A 34 12.35 -1.56 5.79
N GLY A 35 12.57 -1.63 7.11
CA GLY A 35 12.98 -2.88 7.74
C GLY A 35 11.89 -3.95 7.73
N HIS A 36 12.25 -5.19 7.39
CA HIS A 36 11.34 -6.35 7.40
C HIS A 36 10.59 -6.49 8.74
N ASN A 37 11.31 -6.46 9.87
CA ASN A 37 10.70 -6.55 11.20
C ASN A 37 9.72 -5.42 11.46
N ARG A 38 9.97 -4.23 10.91
CA ARG A 38 9.06 -3.10 11.05
C ARG A 38 7.80 -3.31 10.24
N LEU A 39 7.91 -3.79 8.99
CA LEU A 39 6.76 -4.14 8.15
C LEU A 39 5.92 -5.24 8.80
N ARG A 40 6.54 -6.29 9.35
CA ARG A 40 5.84 -7.35 10.07
C ARG A 40 5.05 -6.79 11.25
N ARG A 41 5.71 -6.00 12.10
CA ARG A 41 5.08 -5.44 13.29
C ARG A 41 3.87 -4.57 12.95
N ILE A 42 3.97 -3.70 11.95
CA ILE A 42 2.84 -2.84 11.54
C ILE A 42 1.72 -3.61 10.82
N SER A 43 2.03 -4.74 10.19
CA SER A 43 1.03 -5.68 9.67
C SER A 43 0.30 -6.39 10.80
N GLU A 44 1.02 -6.87 11.82
CA GLU A 44 0.44 -7.49 13.02
C GLU A 44 -0.40 -6.49 13.83
N GLU A 45 0.02 -5.23 13.90
CA GLU A 45 -0.75 -4.13 14.52
C GLU A 45 -1.97 -3.69 13.67
N GLY A 46 -2.14 -4.20 12.45
CA GLY A 46 -3.24 -3.81 11.55
C GLY A 46 -3.11 -2.40 10.94
N ARG A 47 -1.94 -1.76 11.07
CA ARG A 47 -1.66 -0.41 10.55
C ARG A 47 -1.24 -0.40 9.08
N LEU A 48 -0.81 -1.54 8.56
CA LEU A 48 -0.46 -1.75 7.16
C LEU A 48 -1.47 -2.69 6.52
N ARG A 49 -1.93 -2.35 5.32
CA ARG A 49 -2.72 -3.27 4.49
C ARG A 49 -1.86 -4.45 4.06
N ALA A 50 -2.00 -5.54 4.78
CA ALA A 50 -1.32 -6.80 4.54
C ALA A 50 -2.28 -7.96 4.82
N ARG A 51 -2.11 -9.05 4.09
CA ARG A 51 -2.87 -10.29 4.23
C ARG A 51 -1.94 -11.40 4.67
N LYS A 52 -2.33 -12.12 5.72
CA LYS A 52 -1.64 -13.35 6.13
C LYS A 52 -2.00 -14.47 5.15
N SER A 53 -0.98 -15.09 4.57
CA SER A 53 -1.08 -16.26 3.69
C SER A 53 -0.23 -17.39 4.29
N GLY A 54 -0.90 -18.33 4.97
CA GLY A 54 -0.22 -19.37 5.76
C GLY A 54 0.64 -18.76 6.88
N ASN A 55 1.94 -19.04 6.85
CA ASN A 55 2.91 -18.51 7.81
C ASN A 55 3.59 -17.20 7.37
N THR A 56 3.23 -16.68 6.19
CA THR A 56 3.87 -15.52 5.59
C THR A 56 2.88 -14.37 5.48
N TRP A 57 3.34 -13.16 5.76
CA TRP A 57 2.57 -11.95 5.50
C TRP A 57 2.86 -11.44 4.10
N LEU A 58 1.80 -11.16 3.36
CA LEU A 58 1.84 -10.58 2.03
C LEU A 58 1.30 -9.15 2.09
N THR A 59 2.00 -8.23 1.44
CA THR A 59 1.59 -6.83 1.32
C THR A 59 1.86 -6.37 -0.09
N THR A 60 1.58 -5.12 -0.40
CA THR A 60 1.89 -4.53 -1.70
C THR A 60 2.71 -3.27 -1.52
N LEU A 61 3.54 -2.95 -2.52
CA LEU A 61 4.36 -1.75 -2.48
C LEU A 61 3.49 -0.51 -2.28
N ALA A 62 2.38 -0.41 -3.01
CA ALA A 62 1.40 0.67 -2.87
C ALA A 62 0.88 0.82 -1.43
N SER A 63 0.56 -0.29 -0.74
CA SER A 63 0.12 -0.24 0.67
C SER A 63 1.21 0.29 1.60
N VAL A 64 2.46 -0.09 1.36
CA VAL A 64 3.61 0.36 2.15
C VAL A 64 3.89 1.85 1.90
N GLU A 65 3.80 2.30 0.65
CA GLU A 65 3.94 3.70 0.29
C GLU A 65 2.79 4.56 0.83
N GLU A 66 1.55 4.09 0.75
CA GLU A 66 0.39 4.72 1.39
C GLU A 66 0.61 4.89 2.88
N TYR A 67 1.13 3.85 3.54
CA TYR A 67 1.48 3.91 4.96
C TYR A 67 2.62 4.90 5.25
N LYS A 68 3.66 4.97 4.40
CA LYS A 68 4.72 6.00 4.50
C LYS A 68 4.14 7.40 4.34
N ASN A 69 3.22 7.61 3.41
CA ASN A 69 2.61 8.90 3.14
C ASN A 69 1.62 9.32 4.25
N SER A 70 0.85 8.38 4.80
CA SER A 70 -0.04 8.60 5.95
C SER A 70 0.70 9.14 7.18
N ARG A 71 1.91 8.63 7.44
CA ARG A 71 2.79 9.14 8.51
C ARG A 71 3.19 10.61 8.32
N HIS A 72 3.28 11.11 7.09
CA HIS A 72 3.61 12.51 6.80
C HIS A 72 2.38 13.42 6.85
N ARG A 73 1.17 12.87 6.67
CA ARG A 73 -0.09 13.65 6.77
C ARG A 73 -0.60 13.88 8.19
N GLY A 74 -0.02 13.22 9.20
CA GLY A 74 -0.31 13.47 10.63
C GLY A 74 0.39 14.69 11.22
N SER A 75 1.16 15.44 10.43
CA SER A 75 1.87 16.66 10.86
C SER A 75 1.38 17.89 10.11
N ARG A 76 0.06 18.01 9.91
CA ARG A 76 -0.56 19.32 9.76
C ARG A 76 -1.39 19.57 11.00
N THR A 77 -0.75 20.20 11.97
CA THR A 77 -1.40 21.18 12.85
C THR A 77 -2.41 21.96 12.01
N ASP A 78 -3.67 21.56 12.09
CA ASP A 78 -4.79 22.43 11.73
C ASP A 78 -5.04 23.31 12.95
N LEU A 79 -4.25 24.37 13.02
CA LEU A 79 -4.52 25.55 13.83
C LEU A 79 -4.90 26.64 12.83
N GLY A 80 -6.14 27.11 12.91
CA GLY A 80 -6.66 28.29 12.20
C GLY A 80 -7.99 27.98 11.51
N LYS A 81 -9.11 28.62 11.84
CA LYS A 81 -9.35 29.90 12.52
C LYS A 81 -10.76 29.90 13.10
#